data_AF-A0A0C6EMA4-F1
#
_entry.id   AF-A0A0C6EMA4-F1
#
_cell.length_a   1.000
_cell.length_b   1.000
_cell.length_c   1.000
_cell.angle_alpha   90.00
_cell.angle_beta   90.00
_cell.angle_gamma   90.00
#
_symmetry.space_group_name_H-M   'P 1'
#
loop_
_entity.id
_entity.type
_entity.pdbx_description
1 polymer ?
#
loop_
_entity_poly.entity_id
_entity_poly.type
_entity_poly.pdbx_seq_one_letter_code
_entity_poly.pdbx_strand_id
1 'polypeptide(L)'
;IVFIREKLPEKVQLYLEKISDIILIIVALVLMIWGGFEVVKLTWSQIAPSTGLSMAAMYGALPVSGIFIIFYAFYNLLSKEEMTTVQARDELEGGDGL
;
A
#
# COMPACT_ATOMS: atom_id res chain seq x y z
N ILE A 1 -4.22 -14.53 -8.08
CA ILE A 1 -3.39 -14.42 -6.86
C ILE A 1 -4.12 -14.99 -5.63
N VAL A 2 -5.41 -14.71 -5.45
CA VAL A 2 -6.24 -15.24 -4.33
C VAL A 2 -6.22 -16.78 -4.23
N PHE A 3 -6.26 -17.49 -5.36
CA PHE A 3 -6.32 -18.95 -5.41
C PHE A 3 -5.07 -19.71 -4.90
N ILE A 4 -3.90 -19.08 -4.90
CA ILE A 4 -2.65 -19.69 -4.38
C ILE A 4 -2.52 -19.46 -2.87
N ARG A 5 -3.15 -18.39 -2.37
CA ARG A 5 -3.08 -17.94 -0.98
C ARG A 5 -3.88 -18.86 -0.05
N GLU A 6 -5.04 -19.35 -0.50
CA GLU A 6 -5.92 -20.24 0.28
C GLU A 6 -5.34 -21.64 0.52
N LYS A 7 -4.28 -22.01 -0.19
CA LYS A 7 -3.59 -23.30 0.01
C LYS A 7 -2.41 -23.22 0.98
N LEU A 8 -2.14 -22.04 1.54
CA LEU A 8 -0.98 -21.78 2.40
C LEU A 8 -1.41 -21.56 3.86
N PRO A 9 -0.58 -21.97 4.84
CA PRO A 9 -0.87 -21.77 6.25
C PRO A 9 -0.97 -20.28 6.62
N GLU A 10 -1.88 -19.94 7.55
CA GLU A 10 -2.23 -18.56 7.95
C GLU A 10 -1.02 -17.70 8.29
N LYS A 11 0.00 -18.28 8.93
CA LYS A 11 1.24 -17.58 9.27
C LYS A 11 1.98 -17.07 8.03
N VAL A 12 2.11 -17.90 6.98
CA VAL A 12 2.78 -17.51 5.73
C VAL A 12 1.96 -16.46 4.97
N GLN A 13 0.64 -16.59 5.03
CA GLN A 13 -0.30 -15.66 4.44
C GLN A 13 -0.18 -14.25 5.03
N LEU A 14 0.01 -14.13 6.34
CA LEU A 14 0.25 -12.86 7.05
C LEU A 14 1.60 -12.22 6.65
N TYR A 15 2.68 -13.01 6.60
CA TYR A 15 4.00 -12.53 6.19
C TYR A 15 4.01 -12.00 4.74
N LEU A 16 3.38 -12.74 3.82
CA LEU A 16 3.33 -12.37 2.41
C LEU A 16 2.59 -11.05 2.20
N GLU A 17 1.51 -10.83 2.94
CA GLU A 17 0.80 -9.56 2.90
C GLU A 17 1.60 -8.42 3.52
N LYS A 18 2.28 -8.63 4.65
CA LYS A 18 3.12 -7.60 5.28
C LYS A 18 4.21 -7.12 4.32
N ILE A 19 4.85 -8.06 3.61
CA ILE A 19 5.83 -7.74 2.55
C ILE A 19 5.17 -6.95 1.41
N SER A 20 3.98 -7.37 0.98
CA SER A 20 3.24 -6.69 -0.09
C SER A 20 2.90 -5.25 0.29
N ASP A 21 2.45 -5.01 1.52
CA ASP A 21 2.14 -3.67 2.03
C ASP A 21 3.39 -2.77 2.07
N ILE A 22 4.54 -3.30 2.48
CA ILE A 22 5.83 -2.58 2.47
C ILE A 22 6.22 -2.19 1.04
N ILE A 23 6.10 -3.12 0.08
CA ILE A 23 6.37 -2.85 -1.34
C ILE A 23 5.42 -1.76 -1.85
N LEU A 24 4.15 -1.80 -1.44
CA LEU A 24 3.13 -0.83 -1.80
C LEU A 24 3.48 0.59 -1.33
N ILE A 25 3.99 0.73 -0.10
CA ILE A 25 4.48 2.01 0.45
C ILE A 25 5.66 2.53 -0.37
N ILE A 26 6.65 1.68 -0.67
CA ILE A 26 7.83 2.06 -1.45
C ILE A 26 7.43 2.53 -2.84
N VAL A 27 6.56 1.78 -3.52
CA VAL A 27 6.04 2.13 -4.84
C VAL A 27 5.26 3.44 -4.80
N ALA A 28 4.41 3.64 -3.78
CA ALA A 28 3.65 4.88 -3.64
C ALA A 28 4.56 6.10 -3.43
N LEU A 29 5.62 5.98 -2.63
CA LEU A 29 6.59 7.07 -2.41
C LEU A 29 7.41 7.38 -3.67
N VAL A 30 7.99 6.36 -4.30
CA VAL A 30 8.92 6.55 -5.42
C VAL A 30 8.18 6.83 -6.72
N LEU A 31 7.20 6.00 -7.08
CA LEU A 31 6.52 6.15 -8.37
C LEU A 31 5.42 7.21 -8.31
N MET A 32 4.57 7.19 -7.28
CA MET A 32 3.39 8.05 -7.28
C MET A 32 3.68 9.46 -6.76
N ILE A 33 4.48 9.60 -5.71
CA ILE A 33 4.88 10.93 -5.23
C ILE A 33 6.00 11.48 -6.10
N TRP A 34 7.20 10.89 -6.09
CA TRP A 34 8.32 11.48 -6.82
C TRP A 34 8.10 11.45 -8.35
N GLY A 35 7.74 10.30 -8.91
CA GLY A 35 7.41 10.18 -10.34
C GLY A 35 6.21 11.03 -10.74
N GLY A 36 5.13 11.04 -9.93
CA GLY A 36 3.94 11.85 -10.19
C GLY A 36 4.22 13.35 -10.20
N PHE A 37 5.04 13.86 -9.27
CA PHE A 37 5.44 15.27 -9.26
C PHE A 37 6.22 15.68 -10.52
N GLU A 38 7.10 14.81 -11.01
CA GLU A 38 7.85 15.06 -12.24
C GLU A 38 6.92 15.15 -13.46
N VAL A 39 5.95 14.22 -13.56
CA VAL A 39 4.94 14.23 -14.62
C VAL A 39 4.09 15.51 -14.58
N VAL A 40 3.67 15.94 -13.38
CA VAL A 40 2.91 17.19 -13.20
C VAL A 40 3.72 18.40 -13.66
N LYS A 41 5.01 18.46 -13.34
CA LYS A 41 5.90 19.56 -13.79
C LYS A 41 6.06 19.57 -15.32
N LEU A 42 6.28 18.41 -15.93
CA LEU A 42 6.44 18.29 -17.38
C LEU A 42 5.18 18.69 -18.15
N THR A 43 4.01 18.45 -17.55
CA THR A 43 2.70 18.70 -18.17
C THR A 43 2.11 20.07 -17.80
N TRP A 44 2.83 20.88 -17.02
CA TRP A 44 2.36 22.20 -16.55
C TRP A 44 2.07 23.18 -17.68
N SER A 45 2.87 23.14 -18.74
CA SER A 45 2.67 23.99 -19.91
C SER A 45 1.68 23.39 -20.93
N GLN A 46 1.17 22.18 -20.70
CA GLN A 46 0.31 21.48 -21.64
C GLN A 46 -1.17 21.61 -21.25
N ILE A 47 -1.96 22.12 -22.18
CA ILE A 47 -3.41 22.20 -22.07
C ILE A 47 -4.00 21.10 -22.96
N ALA A 48 -4.95 20.34 -22.42
CA ALA A 48 -5.67 19.32 -23.17
C ALA A 48 -6.43 19.96 -24.33
N PRO A 49 -6.13 19.62 -25.60
CA PRO A 49 -6.73 20.27 -26.77
C PRO A 49 -8.25 20.06 -26.87
N SER A 50 -8.77 18.99 -26.29
CA SER A 50 -10.18 18.58 -26.38
C SER A 50 -11.05 19.09 -25.24
N THR A 51 -10.49 19.32 -24.05
CA THR A 51 -11.22 19.70 -22.82
C THR A 51 -10.82 21.07 -22.28
N GLY A 52 -9.74 21.68 -22.78
CA GLY A 52 -9.24 22.98 -22.31
C GLY A 52 -8.66 22.97 -20.88
N LEU A 53 -8.57 21.81 -20.25
CA LEU A 53 -8.06 21.64 -18.90
C LEU A 53 -6.54 21.50 -18.90
N SER A 54 -5.88 22.02 -17.86
CA SER A 54 -4.45 21.81 -17.65
C SER A 54 -4.15 20.35 -17.36
N MET A 55 -3.21 19.75 -18.09
CA MET A 55 -2.80 18.36 -17.86
C MET A 55 -2.14 18.17 -16.49
N ALA A 56 -1.49 19.22 -15.96
CA ALA A 56 -0.97 19.20 -14.59
C ALA A 56 -2.05 18.97 -13.54
N ALA A 57 -3.28 19.46 -13.76
CA ALA A 57 -4.39 19.20 -12.83
C ALA A 57 -4.82 17.73 -12.87
N MET A 58 -4.85 17.11 -14.05
CA MET A 58 -5.17 15.69 -14.19
C MET A 58 -4.09 14.81 -13.56
N TYR A 59 -2.82 15.07 -13.86
CA TYR A 59 -1.72 14.29 -13.31
C TYR A 59 -1.47 14.58 -11.82
N GLY A 60 -1.97 15.71 -11.28
CA GLY A 60 -1.97 15.99 -9.84
C GLY A 60 -2.75 14.96 -9.03
N ALA A 61 -3.69 14.23 -9.65
CA ALA A 61 -4.36 13.10 -9.00
C ALA A 61 -3.41 11.94 -8.65
N LEU A 62 -2.27 11.80 -9.36
CA LEU A 62 -1.26 10.77 -9.07
C LEU A 62 -0.61 10.96 -7.69
N PRO A 63 0.04 12.10 -7.37
CA PRO A 63 0.61 12.29 -6.05
C PRO A 63 -0.47 12.30 -4.94
N VAL A 64 -1.67 12.83 -5.21
CA VAL A 64 -2.78 12.80 -4.24
C VAL A 64 -3.21 11.37 -3.90
N SER A 65 -3.43 10.52 -4.91
CA SER A 65 -3.75 9.11 -4.67
C SER A 65 -2.59 8.37 -3.99
N GLY A 66 -1.34 8.75 -4.24
CA GLY A 66 -0.16 8.20 -3.57
C GLY A 66 -0.19 8.41 -2.06
N ILE A 67 -0.62 9.59 -1.62
CA ILE A 67 -0.78 9.91 -0.20
C ILE A 67 -1.84 9.02 0.45
N PHE A 68 -3.00 8.83 -0.20
CA PHE A 68 -4.06 7.96 0.30
C PHE A 68 -3.62 6.49 0.38
N ILE A 69 -2.86 6.02 -0.61
CA ILE A 69 -2.32 4.67 -0.62
C ILE A 69 -1.34 4.46 0.56
N ILE A 70 -0.44 5.41 0.80
CA ILE A 70 0.47 5.36 1.95
C ILE A 70 -0.32 5.31 3.25
N PHE A 71 -1.33 6.17 3.39
CA PHE A 71 -2.20 6.19 4.57
C PHE A 71 -2.88 4.84 4.82
N TYR A 72 -3.46 4.24 3.77
CA TYR A 72 -4.09 2.93 3.88
C TYR A 72 -3.09 1.82 4.21
N ALA A 73 -1.93 1.81 3.56
CA ALA A 73 -0.90 0.82 3.83
C ALA A 73 -0.37 0.91 5.27
N PHE A 74 -0.23 2.12 5.82
CA PHE A 74 0.07 2.33 7.25
C PHE A 74 -1.02 1.76 8.16
N TYR A 75 -2.29 2.05 7.87
CA TYR A 75 -3.41 1.51 8.63
C TYR A 75 -3.46 -0.02 8.59
N ASN A 76 -3.24 -0.60 7.40
CA ASN A 76 -3.24 -2.05 7.20
C ASN A 76 -2.08 -2.74 7.95
N LEU A 77 -0.91 -2.09 8.02
CA LEU A 77 0.22 -2.57 8.80
C LEU A 77 -0.09 -2.61 10.29
N LEU A 78 -0.69 -1.54 10.82
CA LEU A 78 -1.00 -1.39 12.25
C LEU A 78 -2.07 -2.41 12.70
N SER A 79 -3.15 -2.55 11.94
CA SER A 79 -4.18 -3.56 12.23
C SER A 79 -3.64 -5.00 12.20
N LYS A 80 -2.64 -5.30 11.37
CA LYS A 80 -2.03 -6.65 11.32
C LYS A 80 -1.00 -6.92 12.42
N GLU A 81 -0.33 -5.89 12.94
CA GLU A 81 0.54 -6.08 14.11
C GLU A 81 -0.26 -6.53 15.34
N GLU A 82 -1.44 -5.98 15.54
CA GLU A 82 -2.33 -6.36 16.63
C GLU A 82 -2.72 -7.85 16.57
N MET A 83 -3.03 -8.37 15.37
CA MET A 83 -3.35 -9.80 15.19
C MET A 83 -2.14 -10.74 15.37
N THR A 84 -0.93 -10.28 15.00
CA THR A 84 0.30 -11.08 15.17
C THR A 84 0.67 -11.23 16.64
N THR A 85 0.46 -10.19 17.45
CA THR A 85 0.74 -10.21 18.89
C THR A 85 -0.25 -11.05 19.69
N VAL A 86 -1.52 -11.10 19.27
CA VAL A 86 -2.55 -11.95 19.88
C VAL A 86 -2.28 -13.44 19.62
N GLN A 87 -1.98 -13.84 18.38
CA GLN A 87 -1.62 -15.24 18.06
C GLN A 87 -0.36 -15.71 18.82
N ALA A 88 0.66 -14.85 18.95
CA ALA A 88 1.87 -15.20 19.69
C ALA A 88 1.61 -15.39 21.19
N ARG A 89 0.60 -14.71 21.76
CA ARG A 89 0.19 -14.89 23.16
C ARG A 89 -0.61 -16.19 23.36
N ASP A 90 -1.54 -16.49 22.45
CA ASP A 90 -2.32 -17.74 22.50
C ASP A 90 -1.43 -18.99 22.37
N GLU A 91 -0.35 -18.92 21.56
CA GLU A 91 0.63 -20.02 21.45
C GLU A 91 1.47 -20.22 22.73
N LEU A 92 1.68 -19.17 23.52
CA LEU A 92 2.42 -19.25 24.79
C LEU A 92 1.51 -19.74 25.93
N GLU A 93 0.22 -19.38 25.94
CA GLU A 93 -0.74 -19.85 26.95
C GLU A 93 -1.23 -21.30 26.71
N GLY A 94 -1.20 -21.79 25.47
CA GLY A 94 -1.54 -23.18 25.14
C GLY A 94 -0.47 -24.23 25.47
N GLY A 95 0.74 -23.80 25.85
CA GLY A 95 1.89 -24.67 26.11
C GLY A 95 2.09 -25.10 27.56
N ASP A 96 1.36 -24.52 28.51
CA ASP A 96 1.60 -24.70 29.97
C ASP A 96 0.58 -25.66 30.63
N GLY A 97 -0.09 -26.50 29.82
CA GLY A 97 -1.21 -27.35 30.22
C GLY A 97 -0.97 -28.87 30.23
N LEU A 98 0.28 -29.35 30.15
CA LEU A 98 0.63 -30.78 30.27
C LEU A 98 1.77 -31.02 31.25
#